data_AF-A0A699QQD0-F1
#
_entry.id   AF-A0A699QQD0-F1
#
_cell.length_a   1.000
_cell.length_b   1.000
_cell.length_c   1.000
_cell.angle_alpha   90.00
_cell.angle_beta   90.00
_cell.angle_gamma   90.00
#
_symmetry.space_group_name_H-M   'P 1'
#
loop_
_entity.id
_entity.type
_entity.pdbx_description
1 polymer ?
#
loop_
_entity_poly.entity_id
_entity_poly.type
_entity_poly.pdbx_seq_one_letter_code
_entity_poly.pdbx_strand_id
1 'polypeptide(L)'
;MVPTNKVDKTPYELWYGKVPKLSYLKVWGCEAFVKWDMPDKLQQRFVKCIFIGYPNETIGYYFYFPLENKIVVARYAEFMEKNLIFQEVSGRAIKLEEIQDVDTSPSKITSKFLWRLKVSNHLKRK
;
A
#
# COMPACT_ATOMS: atom_id res chain seq x y z
N MET A 1 13.76 22.03 10.99
CA MET A 1 12.49 22.42 11.62
C MET A 1 11.66 21.15 11.78
N VAL A 2 11.56 20.61 12.99
CA VAL A 2 10.76 19.39 13.26
C VAL A 2 9.39 19.87 13.74
N PRO A 3 8.27 19.50 13.09
CA PRO A 3 6.96 19.95 13.53
C PRO A 3 6.66 19.31 14.89
N THR A 4 6.48 20.13 15.92
CA THR A 4 6.06 19.67 17.26
C THR A 4 4.54 19.72 17.37
N ASN A 5 3.99 18.70 18.02
CA ASN A 5 2.58 18.28 18.08
C ASN A 5 1.52 19.38 18.29
N LYS A 6 0.35 19.11 17.69
CA LYS A 6 -0.93 19.84 17.69
C LYS A 6 -0.95 21.10 16.83
N VAL A 7 -0.92 20.90 15.51
CA VAL A 7 -1.32 21.93 14.56
C VAL A 7 -2.59 21.45 13.87
N ASP A 8 -3.62 22.29 13.82
CA ASP A 8 -4.90 21.96 13.17
C ASP A 8 -4.77 21.79 11.65
N LYS A 9 -3.61 22.16 11.10
CA LYS A 9 -3.28 22.17 9.68
C LYS A 9 -2.26 21.09 9.36
N THR A 10 -2.40 20.48 8.19
CA THR A 10 -1.44 19.47 7.73
C THR A 10 -0.08 20.13 7.44
N PRO A 11 1.07 19.43 7.64
CA PRO A 11 2.38 20.00 7.32
C PRO A 11 2.49 20.51 5.87
N TYR A 12 1.79 19.86 4.94
CA TYR A 12 1.70 20.29 3.54
C TYR A 12 1.02 21.66 3.40
N GLU A 13 -0.08 21.90 4.11
CA GLU A 13 -0.75 23.21 4.12
C GLU A 13 0.14 24.29 4.71
N LEU A 14 0.91 23.98 5.76
CA LEU A 14 1.82 24.95 6.37
C LEU A 14 2.97 25.34 5.44
N TRP A 15 3.49 24.40 4.65
CA TRP A 15 4.60 24.67 3.74
C TRP A 15 4.17 25.31 2.42
N TYR A 16 3.04 24.89 1.87
CA TYR A 16 2.62 25.29 0.52
C TYR A 16 1.41 26.23 0.51
N GLY A 17 0.79 26.50 1.67
CA GLY A 17 -0.37 27.36 1.80
C GLY A 17 -1.63 26.83 1.08
N LYS A 18 -1.65 25.56 0.68
CA LYS A 18 -2.72 24.93 -0.11
C LYS A 18 -3.15 23.63 0.54
N VAL A 19 -4.46 23.39 0.56
CA VAL A 19 -5.05 22.10 1.00
C VAL A 19 -4.65 21.01 0.00
N PRO A 20 -4.07 19.87 0.45
CA PRO A 20 -3.71 18.78 -0.44
C PRO A 20 -4.97 18.16 -1.05
N LYS A 21 -4.95 17.90 -2.36
CA LYS A 21 -6.03 17.18 -3.03
C LYS A 21 -5.89 15.69 -2.73
N LEU A 22 -6.74 15.11 -1.89
CA LEU A 22 -6.66 13.70 -1.51
C LEU A 22 -7.43 12.75 -2.44
N SER A 23 -8.03 13.24 -3.53
CA SER A 23 -8.86 12.44 -4.44
C SER A 23 -8.14 11.29 -5.15
N TYR A 24 -6.80 11.35 -5.21
CA TYR A 24 -5.95 10.30 -5.75
C TYR A 24 -5.74 9.14 -4.77
N LEU A 25 -6.02 9.35 -3.48
CA LEU A 25 -5.96 8.28 -2.49
C LEU A 25 -7.17 7.36 -2.68
N LYS A 26 -6.87 6.06 -2.73
CA LYS A 26 -7.81 4.98 -2.92
C LYS A 26 -7.69 3.93 -1.82
N VAL A 27 -8.81 3.28 -1.51
CA VAL A 27 -8.91 2.21 -0.50
C VAL A 27 -8.16 0.98 -0.99
N TRP A 28 -7.18 0.52 -0.23
CA TRP A 28 -6.40 -0.68 -0.55
C TRP A 28 -7.30 -1.92 -0.58
N GLY A 29 -7.06 -2.82 -1.53
CA GLY A 29 -7.87 -4.01 -1.73
C GLY A 29 -9.22 -3.78 -2.41
N CYS A 30 -9.56 -2.55 -2.81
CA CYS A 30 -10.82 -2.30 -3.50
C CYS A 30 -10.86 -2.94 -4.89
N GLU A 31 -12.06 -3.38 -5.26
CA GLU A 31 -12.32 -3.80 -6.63
C GLU A 31 -12.27 -2.56 -7.54
N ALA A 32 -11.54 -2.70 -8.63
CA ALA A 32 -11.40 -1.67 -9.64
C ALA A 32 -11.61 -2.27 -11.04
N PHE A 33 -12.13 -1.44 -11.94
CA PHE A 33 -12.25 -1.76 -13.35
C PHE A 33 -11.21 -0.97 -14.13
N VAL A 34 -10.23 -1.68 -14.66
CA VAL A 34 -9.22 -1.09 -15.55
C VAL A 34 -9.74 -1.20 -16.98
N LYS A 35 -9.67 -0.10 -17.70
CA LYS A 35 -9.99 -0.06 -19.13
C LYS A 35 -8.87 -0.77 -19.90
N TRP A 36 -9.23 -1.83 -20.61
CA TRP A 36 -8.31 -2.60 -21.44
C TRP A 36 -8.56 -2.28 -22.90
N ASP A 37 -7.62 -1.56 -23.50
CA ASP A 37 -7.69 -1.18 -24.91
C ASP A 37 -7.19 -2.34 -25.77
N MET A 38 -8.10 -3.23 -26.16
CA MET A 38 -7.83 -4.19 -27.24
C MET A 38 -7.70 -3.42 -28.57
N PRO A 39 -6.78 -3.81 -29.47
CA PRO A 39 -6.64 -3.18 -30.78
C PRO A 39 -7.84 -3.43 -31.70
N ASP A 40 -8.74 -4.34 -31.32
CA ASP A 40 -9.92 -4.68 -32.10
C ASP A 40 -11.03 -3.64 -31.86
N LYS A 41 -11.40 -2.93 -32.92
CA LYS A 41 -11.96 -1.56 -32.91
C LYS A 41 -13.36 -1.41 -32.32
N LEU A 42 -13.97 -2.48 -31.81
CA LEU A 42 -15.41 -2.52 -31.55
C LEU A 42 -15.82 -2.85 -30.12
N GLN A 43 -14.92 -3.29 -29.23
CA GLN A 43 -15.33 -3.66 -27.87
C GLN A 43 -14.34 -3.12 -26.83
N GLN A 44 -14.71 -2.02 -26.18
CA GLN A 44 -14.02 -1.57 -24.98
C GLN A 44 -14.28 -2.56 -23.85
N ARG A 45 -13.25 -3.28 -23.42
CA ARG A 45 -13.35 -4.27 -22.33
C ARG A 45 -12.85 -3.64 -21.04
N PHE A 46 -13.63 -3.79 -19.98
CA PHE A 46 -13.20 -3.49 -18.62
C PHE A 46 -12.84 -4.79 -17.94
N VAL A 47 -11.67 -4.83 -17.31
CA VAL A 47 -11.21 -6.01 -16.57
C VAL A 47 -11.32 -5.71 -15.09
N LYS A 48 -12.00 -6.61 -14.36
CA LYS A 48 -12.09 -6.56 -12.91
C LYS A 48 -10.73 -6.91 -12.29
N CYS A 49 -10.24 -6.05 -11.42
CA CYS A 49 -8.95 -6.19 -10.75
C CYS A 49 -9.05 -5.69 -9.31
N ILE A 50 -8.00 -5.94 -8.52
CA ILE A 50 -7.90 -5.52 -7.12
C ILE A 50 -6.81 -4.46 -7.01
N PHE A 51 -7.12 -3.31 -6.43
CA PHE A 51 -6.13 -2.26 -6.19
C PHE A 51 -5.16 -2.65 -5.07
N ILE A 52 -3.85 -2.61 -5.36
CA ILE A 52 -2.79 -2.99 -4.41
C ILE A 52 -2.10 -1.76 -3.81
N GLY A 53 -1.89 -0.70 -4.58
CA GLY A 53 -1.14 0.45 -4.08
C GLY A 53 -0.60 1.38 -5.17
N TYR A 54 0.37 2.21 -4.79
CA TYR A 54 0.90 3.28 -5.65
C TYR A 54 2.31 2.93 -6.15
N PRO A 55 2.59 3.02 -7.45
CA PRO A 55 3.95 2.95 -8.00
C PRO A 55 4.82 4.12 -7.53
N ASN A 56 6.10 3.82 -7.27
CA ASN A 56 7.09 4.81 -6.84
C ASN A 56 7.61 5.68 -8.00
N GLU A 57 7.77 5.08 -9.18
CA GLU A 57 8.50 5.70 -10.30
C GLU A 57 7.58 6.27 -11.39
N THR A 58 6.35 5.76 -11.48
CA THR A 58 5.42 6.06 -12.59
C THR A 58 4.10 6.61 -12.06
N ILE A 59 3.43 7.45 -12.83
CA ILE A 59 2.09 7.93 -12.46
C ILE A 59 1.05 6.87 -12.78
N GLY A 60 0.44 6.28 -11.75
CA GLY A 60 -0.63 5.29 -11.90
C GLY A 60 -0.93 4.58 -10.59
N TYR A 61 -1.44 3.36 -10.71
CA TYR A 61 -1.83 2.49 -9.60
C TYR A 61 -1.44 1.04 -9.92
N TYR A 62 -1.06 0.28 -8.90
CA TYR A 62 -0.86 -1.17 -9.01
C TYR A 62 -2.18 -1.90 -8.89
N PHE A 63 -2.45 -2.78 -9.85
CA PHE A 63 -3.63 -3.64 -9.88
C PHE A 63 -3.22 -5.10 -9.95
N TYR A 64 -3.85 -5.93 -9.13
CA TYR A 64 -3.75 -7.38 -9.19
C TYR A 64 -4.86 -7.94 -10.07
N PHE A 65 -4.50 -8.79 -11.02
CA PHE A 65 -5.44 -9.59 -11.78
C PHE A 65 -5.49 -11.01 -11.22
N PRO A 66 -6.59 -11.42 -10.57
CA PRO A 66 -6.74 -12.78 -10.05
C PRO A 66 -6.76 -13.85 -11.15
N LEU A 67 -7.21 -13.48 -12.36
CA LEU A 67 -7.32 -14.42 -13.48
C LEU A 67 -5.96 -14.80 -14.05
N GLU A 68 -5.01 -13.87 -14.06
CA GLU A 68 -3.68 -14.06 -14.64
C GLU A 68 -2.58 -14.17 -13.58
N ASN A 69 -2.90 -13.96 -12.30
CA ASN A 69 -1.96 -13.83 -11.19
C ASN A 69 -0.83 -12.83 -11.50
N LYS A 70 -1.17 -11.71 -12.14
CA LYS A 70 -0.23 -10.65 -12.55
C LYS A 70 -0.55 -9.34 -11.89
N ILE A 71 0.49 -8.54 -11.67
CA ILE A 71 0.39 -7.16 -11.23
C ILE A 71 0.64 -6.26 -12.45
N VAL A 72 -0.25 -5.31 -12.69
CA VAL A 72 -0.09 -4.29 -13.74
C VAL A 72 -0.13 -2.90 -13.16
N VAL A 73 0.45 -1.96 -13.90
CA VAL A 73 0.31 -0.53 -13.62
C VAL A 73 -0.67 0.06 -14.62
N ALA A 74 -1.72 0.71 -14.12
CA ALA A 74 -2.63 1.48 -14.97
C ALA A 74 -2.94 2.84 -14.35
N ARG A 75 -3.15 3.83 -15.21
CA ARG A 75 -3.46 5.21 -14.79
C ARG A 75 -4.96 5.45 -14.65
N TYR A 76 -5.76 4.84 -15.53
CA TYR A 76 -7.20 5.03 -15.61
C TYR A 76 -7.91 3.76 -15.15
N ALA A 77 -8.63 3.87 -14.04
CA ALA A 77 -9.46 2.82 -13.50
C ALA A 77 -10.67 3.44 -12.77
N GLU A 78 -11.77 2.71 -12.76
CA GLU A 78 -12.95 3.03 -11.97
C GLU A 78 -12.93 2.22 -10.67
N PHE A 79 -12.94 2.88 -9.52
CA PHE A 79 -12.77 2.25 -8.21
C PHE A 79 -14.13 2.07 -7.50
N MET A 80 -14.43 0.85 -7.07
CA MET A 80 -15.67 0.53 -6.34
C MET A 80 -15.46 0.54 -4.81
N GLU A 81 -15.02 1.67 -4.28
CA GLU A 81 -14.64 1.80 -2.86
C GLU A 81 -15.82 1.61 -1.89
N LYS A 82 -17.02 2.01 -2.32
CA LYS A 82 -18.24 1.91 -1.51
C LYS A 82 -18.52 0.48 -1.05
N ASN A 83 -18.26 -0.50 -1.92
CA ASN A 83 -18.55 -1.91 -1.61
C ASN A 83 -17.70 -2.44 -0.46
N LEU A 84 -16.46 -1.99 -0.32
CA LEU A 84 -15.60 -2.38 0.80
C LEU A 84 -16.03 -1.72 2.10
N ILE A 85 -16.29 -0.40 2.07
CA ILE A 85 -16.69 0.35 3.26
C ILE A 85 -17.99 -0.21 3.84
N PHE A 86 -18.97 -0.54 2.98
CA PHE A 86 -20.20 -1.19 3.45
C PHE A 86 -19.98 -2.61 3.99
N GLN A 87 -19.01 -3.38 3.46
CA GLN A 87 -18.69 -4.71 3.99
C GLN A 87 -18.00 -4.66 5.36
N GLU A 88 -17.12 -3.67 5.59
CA GLU A 88 -16.50 -3.43 6.89
C GLU A 88 -17.54 -2.98 7.92
N VAL A 89 -18.43 -2.05 7.54
CA VAL A 89 -19.51 -1.55 8.42
C VAL A 89 -20.58 -2.62 8.67
N SER A 90 -20.78 -3.57 7.75
CA SER A 90 -21.71 -4.70 7.89
C SER A 90 -21.18 -5.84 8.79
N GLY A 91 -20.03 -5.69 9.45
CA GLY A 91 -19.63 -6.58 10.54
C GLY A 91 -18.97 -7.88 10.10
N ARG A 92 -18.18 -7.89 9.02
CA ARG A 92 -17.17 -8.94 8.88
C ARG A 92 -16.01 -8.60 9.81
N ALA A 93 -15.99 -9.25 10.98
CA ALA A 93 -14.78 -9.36 11.77
C ALA A 93 -13.68 -9.89 10.84
N ILE A 94 -12.76 -9.02 10.42
CA ILE A 94 -11.50 -9.47 9.84
C ILE A 94 -10.82 -10.21 10.99
N LYS A 95 -10.94 -11.53 11.03
CA LYS A 95 -10.00 -12.36 11.80
C LYS A 95 -8.65 -12.18 11.12
N LEU A 96 -7.93 -11.15 11.56
CA LEU A 96 -6.49 -11.13 11.45
C LEU A 96 -6.01 -12.29 12.32
N GLU A 97 -5.79 -13.45 11.71
CA GLU A 97 -4.93 -14.44 12.33
C GLU A 97 -3.53 -13.84 12.28
N GLU A 98 -3.16 -13.19 13.37
CA GLU A 98 -1.78 -12.85 13.69
C GLU A 98 -0.97 -14.14 13.50
N ILE A 99 -0.05 -14.14 12.54
CA ILE A 99 0.96 -15.19 12.43
C ILE A 99 1.79 -15.06 13.70
N GLN A 100 1.42 -15.83 14.72
CA GLN A 100 2.25 -16.03 15.89
C GLN A 100 3.45 -16.85 15.42
N ASP A 101 4.57 -16.18 15.14
CA ASP A 101 5.87 -16.81 15.32
C ASP A 101 6.00 -17.11 16.81
N VAL A 102 5.53 -18.30 17.19
CA VAL A 102 5.65 -18.86 18.53
C VAL A 102 7.13 -18.93 18.91
N ASP A 103 7.44 -18.17 19.97
CA ASP A 103 8.62 -18.23 20.81
C ASP A 103 9.96 -17.73 20.25
N THR A 104 10.16 -16.42 20.28
CA THR A 104 11.45 -15.87 20.77
C THR A 104 11.23 -14.51 21.44
N SER A 105 11.45 -14.48 22.77
CA SER A 105 11.37 -13.28 23.60
C SER A 105 12.19 -12.09 23.01
N PRO A 106 11.70 -10.84 23.12
CA PRO A 106 12.37 -9.64 22.57
C PRO A 106 13.83 -9.45 23.02
N SER A 107 14.19 -10.03 24.16
CA SER A 107 15.55 -10.01 24.74
C SER A 107 16.61 -10.77 23.93
N LYS A 108 16.22 -11.77 23.12
CA LYS A 108 17.19 -12.56 22.32
C LYS A 108 17.49 -11.91 20.96
N ILE A 109 16.54 -11.15 20.40
CA ILE A 109 16.66 -10.51 19.09
C ILE A 109 17.70 -9.38 19.14
N THR A 110 17.62 -8.52 20.15
CA THR A 110 18.61 -7.45 20.38
C THR A 110 20.02 -7.99 20.60
N SER A 111 20.14 -9.09 21.34
CA SER A 111 21.42 -9.77 21.60
C SER A 111 22.03 -10.37 20.31
N LYS A 112 21.22 -10.95 19.43
CA LYS A 112 21.67 -11.52 18.14
C LYS A 112 22.11 -10.44 17.14
N PHE A 113 21.40 -9.31 17.08
CA PHE A 113 21.78 -8.19 16.22
C PHE A 113 23.07 -7.51 16.68
N LEU A 114 23.23 -7.29 17.99
CA LEU A 114 24.45 -6.72 18.57
C LEU A 114 25.68 -7.62 18.36
N TRP A 115 25.54 -8.95 18.53
CA TRP A 115 26.63 -9.89 18.23
C TRP A 115 27.04 -9.84 16.75
N ARG A 116 26.07 -9.83 15.83
CA ARG A 116 26.33 -9.84 14.39
C ARG A 116 27.00 -8.54 13.89
N LEU A 117 26.64 -7.39 14.47
CA LEU A 117 27.33 -6.12 14.24
C LEU A 117 28.76 -6.09 14.81
N LYS A 118 28.98 -6.70 15.98
CA LYS A 118 30.31 -6.74 16.64
C LYS A 118 31.30 -7.64 15.89
N VAL A 119 30.84 -8.77 15.35
CA VAL A 119 31.64 -9.68 14.51
C VAL A 119 32.03 -9.02 13.18
N SER A 120 31.10 -8.33 12.52
CA SER A 120 31.36 -7.65 11.24
C SER A 120 32.37 -6.51 11.37
N ASN A 121 32.34 -5.76 12.47
CA ASN A 121 33.32 -4.71 12.75
C ASN A 121 34.72 -5.23 13.10
N HIS A 122 34.83 -6.46 13.62
CA HIS A 122 36.14 -7.07 13.90
C HIS A 122 36.78 -7.65 12.63
N LEU A 123 35.97 -8.16 11.69
CA LEU A 123 36.45 -8.66 10.40
C LEU A 123 36.89 -7.56 9.42
N LYS A 124 36.56 -6.28 9.69
CA LYS A 124 36.98 -5.11 8.90
C LYS A 124 38.18 -4.35 9.46
N ARG A 125 38.82 -4.83 10.54
CA ARG A 125 39.99 -4.20 11.17
C ARG A 125 41.25 -5.09 11.17
N LYS A 126 41.43 -5.90 10.13
CA LYS A 126 42.71 -6.54 9.79
C LYS A 126 43.04 -6.27 8.35
#